data_AF-A0A443YVW8-F1
#
_entry.id   AF-A0A443YVW8-F1
#
_cell.length_a   1.000
_cell.length_b   1.000
_cell.length_c   1.000
_cell.angle_alpha   90.00
_cell.angle_beta   90.00
_cell.angle_gamma   90.00
#
_symmetry.space_group_name_H-M   'P 1'
#
loop_
_entity.id
_entity.type
_entity.pdbx_description
1 polymer ?
#
loop_
_entity_poly.entity_id
_entity_poly.type
_entity_poly.pdbx_seq_one_letter_code
_entity_poly.pdbx_strand_id
1 'polypeptide(L)'
;MSNAEINQENFDYLAKQLAYSGFSEISQQELEKKMLKDKEEFSIEHSAMIGKDKVHVTLNFAKGKNRPELSDKEYYFFNSFDMQLQKEGQENAIKQNFGMYYGNSFSMHEAYNLMDGRSVNKTFISKDKEPYNAWAYIDFKKTTDDGNFQMKRAFNFDLDKALQKLPIKNIEVEKVRENLAANLGRGTIQMVNFVYGDREEKRYIEAAPRYNGINLYDENMKRQFLANENDKKQQTGEQLDQSQRMENGSEAVKSESQPTETEVSAHKQENGENKPGAVVNETSTEVLQVDKMKPEAQTQKQETADTKAVAATPAKQEHKNGQKNDPATKQKVASKKQRSRGRVR
;
A
#
# COMPACT_ATOMS: atom_id res chain seq x y z
N MET A 1 40.10 8.91 -22.22
CA MET A 1 38.73 8.58 -21.78
C MET A 1 38.59 9.17 -20.39
N SER A 2 37.49 9.84 -20.07
CA SER A 2 37.15 10.11 -18.67
C SER A 2 36.73 8.79 -18.02
N ASN A 3 37.23 8.51 -16.82
CA ASN A 3 36.46 7.68 -15.91
C ASN A 3 35.32 8.59 -15.43
N ALA A 4 34.08 8.28 -15.82
CA ALA A 4 32.93 8.91 -15.18
C ALA A 4 32.91 8.44 -13.72
N GLU A 5 33.11 9.35 -12.78
CA GLU A 5 33.03 9.07 -11.35
C GLU A 5 31.58 9.29 -10.91
N ILE A 6 30.99 8.31 -10.21
CA ILE A 6 29.60 8.41 -9.77
C ILE A 6 29.46 9.41 -8.62
N ASN A 7 28.44 10.27 -8.72
CA ASN A 7 28.02 11.10 -7.60
C ASN A 7 27.43 10.21 -6.49
N GLN A 8 28.27 9.81 -5.53
CA GLN A 8 27.91 8.92 -4.42
C GLN A 8 26.73 9.46 -3.61
N GLU A 9 26.61 10.78 -3.42
CA GLU A 9 25.51 11.40 -2.68
C GLU A 9 24.15 11.17 -3.38
N ASN A 10 24.13 11.31 -4.71
CA ASN A 10 22.93 11.05 -5.52
C ASN A 10 22.62 9.55 -5.63
N PHE A 11 23.64 8.70 -5.74
CA PHE A 11 23.48 7.24 -5.74
C PHE A 11 22.89 6.74 -4.41
N ASP A 12 23.45 7.15 -3.28
CA ASP A 12 22.97 6.85 -1.93
C ASP A 12 21.51 7.28 -1.73
N TYR A 13 21.15 8.46 -2.25
CA TYR A 13 19.78 8.98 -2.22
C TYR A 13 18.82 8.08 -3.02
N LEU A 14 19.16 7.75 -4.27
CA LEU A 14 18.32 6.91 -5.13
C LEU A 14 18.19 5.48 -4.61
N ALA A 15 19.28 4.87 -4.11
CA ALA A 15 19.24 3.54 -3.50
C ALA A 15 18.30 3.49 -2.28
N LYS A 16 18.32 4.53 -1.43
CA LYS A 16 17.38 4.68 -0.30
C LYS A 16 15.94 4.91 -0.80
N GLN A 17 15.74 5.79 -1.79
CA GLN A 17 14.42 6.06 -2.37
C GLN A 17 13.78 4.79 -2.96
N LEU A 18 14.55 3.97 -3.68
CA LEU A 18 14.09 2.68 -4.21
C LEU A 18 13.66 1.72 -3.10
N ALA A 19 14.49 1.55 -2.06
CA ALA A 19 14.17 0.71 -0.91
C ALA A 19 12.86 1.14 -0.21
N TYR A 20 12.71 2.44 0.11
CA TYR A 20 11.48 2.97 0.72
C TYR A 20 10.25 2.90 -0.19
N SER A 21 10.44 2.90 -1.51
CA SER A 21 9.37 2.77 -2.50
C SER A 21 8.94 1.32 -2.75
N GLY A 22 9.60 0.34 -2.13
CA GLY A 22 9.30 -1.09 -2.29
C GLY A 22 10.08 -1.79 -3.43
N PHE A 23 11.13 -1.15 -3.95
CA PHE A 23 11.97 -1.67 -5.05
C PHE A 23 13.35 -2.15 -4.55
N SER A 24 13.42 -2.70 -3.34
CA SER A 24 14.67 -3.17 -2.71
C SER A 24 15.32 -4.38 -3.41
N GLU A 25 14.62 -5.03 -4.34
CA GLU A 25 15.15 -6.12 -5.16
C GLU A 25 15.95 -5.62 -6.39
N ILE A 26 15.87 -4.32 -6.71
CA ILE A 26 16.67 -3.73 -7.79
C ILE A 26 18.13 -3.67 -7.35
N SER A 27 19.01 -4.29 -8.15
CA SER A 27 20.44 -4.31 -7.85
C SER A 27 21.02 -2.89 -7.87
N GLN A 28 21.70 -2.53 -6.80
CA GLN A 28 22.48 -1.30 -6.70
C GLN A 28 23.53 -1.19 -7.83
N GLN A 29 24.08 -2.32 -8.27
CA GLN A 29 25.01 -2.38 -9.41
C GLN A 29 24.33 -2.05 -10.75
N GLU A 30 23.02 -2.30 -10.90
CA GLU A 30 22.31 -1.86 -12.11
C GLU A 30 22.09 -0.35 -12.09
N LEU A 31 21.66 0.21 -10.95
CA LEU A 31 21.50 1.66 -10.76
C LEU A 31 22.81 2.40 -11.06
N GLU A 32 23.91 1.96 -10.45
CA GLU A 32 25.27 2.46 -10.70
C GLU A 32 25.61 2.43 -12.20
N LYS A 33 25.45 1.26 -12.84
CA LYS A 33 25.69 1.03 -14.27
C LYS A 33 24.75 1.80 -15.20
N LYS A 34 23.64 2.34 -14.72
CA LYS A 34 22.73 3.21 -15.50
C LYS A 34 23.15 4.68 -15.35
N MET A 35 23.46 5.13 -14.13
CA MET A 35 23.98 6.47 -13.86
C MET A 35 25.33 6.73 -14.56
N LEU A 36 26.25 5.75 -14.52
CA LEU A 36 27.57 5.80 -15.17
C LEU A 36 27.53 5.84 -16.71
N LYS A 37 26.37 5.67 -17.35
CA LYS A 37 26.20 5.86 -18.81
C LYS A 37 25.94 7.32 -19.19
N ASP A 38 25.80 8.20 -18.21
CA ASP A 38 25.70 9.64 -18.37
C ASP A 38 24.63 10.11 -19.38
N LYS A 39 23.44 9.53 -19.29
CA LYS A 39 22.30 9.89 -20.14
C LYS A 39 21.46 10.98 -19.49
N GLU A 40 20.74 11.74 -20.30
CA GLU A 40 19.67 12.63 -19.84
C GLU A 40 18.59 11.89 -19.03
N GLU A 41 18.28 10.66 -19.45
CA GLU A 41 17.27 9.80 -18.86
C GLU A 41 17.64 8.31 -18.99
N PHE A 42 17.17 7.50 -18.06
CA PHE A 42 17.23 6.05 -18.12
C PHE A 42 16.05 5.42 -17.37
N SER A 43 15.71 4.18 -17.73
CA SER A 43 14.77 3.37 -16.97
C SER A 43 15.40 2.07 -16.46
N ILE A 44 14.87 1.55 -15.36
CA ILE A 44 15.17 0.21 -14.82
C ILE A 44 13.88 -0.61 -14.88
N GLU A 45 13.96 -1.86 -15.35
CA GLU A 45 12.83 -2.77 -15.36
C GLU A 45 12.89 -3.71 -14.16
N HIS A 46 11.75 -3.97 -13.55
CA HIS A 46 11.56 -4.95 -12.50
C HIS A 46 10.31 -5.78 -12.80
N SER A 47 10.24 -7.02 -12.33
CA SER A 47 9.08 -7.89 -12.53
C SER A 47 8.94 -8.86 -11.37
N ALA A 48 7.71 -9.01 -10.88
CA ALA A 48 7.38 -9.80 -9.70
C ALA A 48 6.06 -10.57 -9.89
N MET A 49 5.90 -11.64 -9.11
CA MET A 49 4.63 -12.32 -8.92
C MET A 49 4.03 -11.88 -7.58
N ILE A 50 2.84 -11.28 -7.60
CA ILE A 50 2.12 -10.93 -6.36
C ILE A 50 0.95 -11.90 -6.21
N GLY A 51 1.13 -12.88 -5.32
CA GLY A 51 0.24 -14.04 -5.21
C GLY A 51 0.29 -14.89 -6.48
N LYS A 52 -0.65 -14.64 -7.40
CA LYS A 52 -0.71 -15.27 -8.72
C LYS A 52 -0.63 -14.28 -9.89
N ASP A 53 -0.67 -12.98 -9.59
CA ASP A 53 -0.74 -11.94 -10.61
C ASP A 53 0.67 -11.54 -11.04
N LYS A 54 0.84 -11.25 -12.33
CA LYS A 54 2.10 -10.76 -12.89
C LYS A 54 2.13 -9.25 -12.80
N VAL A 55 3.20 -8.72 -12.22
CA VAL A 55 3.48 -7.29 -12.16
C VAL A 55 4.80 -7.02 -12.88
N HIS A 56 4.76 -6.19 -13.92
CA HIS A 56 5.95 -5.61 -14.53
C HIS A 56 5.99 -4.11 -14.21
N VAL A 57 7.16 -3.59 -13.87
CA VAL A 57 7.36 -2.19 -13.51
C VAL A 57 8.53 -1.60 -14.27
N THR A 58 8.32 -0.48 -14.93
CA THR A 58 9.37 0.34 -15.55
C THR A 58 9.59 1.58 -14.70
N LEU A 59 10.74 1.69 -14.04
CA LEU A 59 11.10 2.80 -13.16
C LEU A 59 11.87 3.85 -13.95
N ASN A 60 11.42 5.11 -13.93
CA ASN A 60 11.91 6.17 -14.81
C ASN A 60 12.74 7.22 -14.06
N PHE A 61 13.94 7.47 -14.55
CA PHE A 61 14.91 8.39 -13.96
C PHE A 61 15.37 9.42 -15.00
N ALA A 62 15.53 10.68 -14.61
CA ALA A 62 16.12 11.72 -15.46
C ALA A 62 16.97 12.71 -14.68
N LYS A 63 17.92 13.36 -15.35
CA LYS A 63 18.72 14.48 -14.81
C LYS A 63 17.82 15.67 -14.48
N GLY A 64 18.05 16.30 -13.32
CA GLY A 64 17.20 17.36 -12.77
C GLY A 64 17.33 18.72 -13.43
N LYS A 65 16.87 18.89 -14.68
CA LYS A 65 16.80 20.20 -15.35
C LYS A 65 15.86 21.21 -14.66
N ASN A 66 14.91 20.72 -13.86
CA ASN A 66 13.80 21.50 -13.32
C ASN A 66 13.88 21.71 -11.80
N ARG A 67 15.08 21.70 -11.20
CA ARG A 67 15.32 22.10 -9.81
C ARG A 67 16.48 23.11 -9.74
N PRO A 68 16.20 24.42 -9.90
CA PRO A 68 17.23 25.46 -9.93
C PRO A 68 18.12 25.46 -8.67
N GLU A 69 17.56 25.16 -7.51
CA GLU A 69 18.30 25.03 -6.23
C GLU A 69 19.30 23.86 -6.17
N LEU A 70 19.42 23.06 -7.23
CA LEU A 70 20.39 21.97 -7.38
C LEU A 70 21.15 22.01 -8.72
N SER A 71 21.04 23.09 -9.51
CA SER A 71 21.58 23.18 -10.89
C SER A 71 23.07 22.89 -11.02
N ASP A 72 23.85 23.19 -9.98
CA ASP A 72 25.31 23.17 -9.99
C ASP A 72 25.89 21.75 -9.87
N LYS A 73 25.03 20.73 -9.70
CA LYS A 73 25.42 19.32 -9.72
C LYS A 73 24.40 18.50 -10.53
N GLU A 74 24.86 17.68 -11.47
CA GLU A 74 23.98 16.83 -12.27
C GLU A 74 23.43 15.65 -11.44
N TYR A 75 22.23 15.80 -10.87
CA TYR A 75 21.54 14.76 -10.10
C TYR A 75 20.47 14.08 -10.95
N TYR A 76 20.43 12.75 -10.89
CA TYR A 76 19.29 11.97 -11.35
C TYR A 76 18.20 11.92 -10.28
N PHE A 77 16.95 11.97 -10.71
CA PHE A 77 15.77 11.82 -9.85
C PHE A 77 14.93 10.63 -10.35
N PHE A 78 14.51 9.75 -9.43
CA PHE A 78 13.49 8.75 -9.71
C PHE A 78 12.12 9.45 -9.73
N ASN A 79 11.57 9.64 -10.94
CA ASN A 79 10.49 10.60 -11.23
C ASN A 79 9.11 9.94 -11.32
N SER A 80 9.03 8.71 -11.81
CA SER A 80 7.79 7.93 -11.87
C SER A 80 8.09 6.44 -12.07
N PHE A 81 7.08 5.59 -11.91
CA PHE A 81 7.13 4.23 -12.42
C PHE A 81 5.83 3.84 -13.13
N ASP A 82 5.98 3.17 -14.27
CA ASP A 82 4.88 2.55 -15.01
C ASP A 82 4.65 1.14 -14.50
N MET A 83 3.53 0.90 -13.84
CA MET A 83 3.12 -0.44 -13.43
C MET A 83 2.17 -1.05 -14.46
N GLN A 84 2.43 -2.31 -14.82
CA GLN A 84 1.58 -3.14 -15.65
C GLN A 84 1.15 -4.37 -14.82
N LEU A 85 -0.16 -4.53 -14.60
CA LEU A 85 -0.74 -5.60 -13.80
C LEU A 85 -1.58 -6.52 -14.68
N GLN A 86 -1.17 -7.78 -14.79
CA GLN A 86 -1.94 -8.86 -15.43
C GLN A 86 -2.44 -9.84 -14.35
N LYS A 87 -3.76 -9.96 -14.23
CA LYS A 87 -4.41 -10.89 -13.29
C LYS A 87 -4.35 -12.34 -13.75
N GLU A 88 -4.40 -13.29 -12.80
CA GLU A 88 -4.64 -14.70 -13.14
C GLU A 88 -5.86 -14.84 -14.07
N GLY A 89 -5.70 -15.58 -15.18
CA GLY A 89 -6.77 -15.84 -16.14
C GLY A 89 -7.17 -14.68 -17.03
N GLN A 90 -6.53 -13.50 -16.92
CA GLN A 90 -6.79 -12.37 -17.82
C GLN A 90 -5.68 -12.23 -18.87
N GLU A 91 -6.06 -12.13 -20.15
CA GLU A 91 -5.11 -11.94 -21.25
C GLU A 91 -4.49 -10.54 -21.25
N ASN A 92 -5.30 -9.53 -20.96
CA ASN A 92 -4.90 -8.12 -20.98
C ASN A 92 -4.33 -7.66 -19.64
N ALA A 93 -3.22 -6.92 -19.68
CA ALA A 93 -2.69 -6.18 -18.54
C ALA A 93 -3.28 -4.76 -18.50
N ILE A 94 -3.71 -4.30 -17.33
CA ILE A 94 -3.99 -2.87 -17.10
C ILE A 94 -2.68 -2.14 -16.78
N LYS A 95 -2.61 -0.85 -17.11
CA LYS A 95 -1.42 -0.01 -16.90
C LYS A 95 -1.77 1.25 -16.11
N GLN A 96 -0.82 1.74 -15.31
CA GLN A 96 -0.91 3.01 -14.59
C GLN A 96 0.51 3.53 -14.30
N ASN A 97 0.77 4.79 -14.62
CA ASN A 97 1.96 5.50 -14.15
C ASN A 97 1.72 6.08 -12.74
N PHE A 98 2.72 5.95 -11.88
CA PHE A 98 2.76 6.52 -10.54
C PHE A 98 3.91 7.50 -10.42
N GLY A 99 3.60 8.80 -10.41
CA GLY A 99 4.58 9.87 -10.22
C GLY A 99 5.15 9.91 -8.79
N MET A 100 6.45 10.20 -8.69
CA MET A 100 7.18 10.32 -7.44
C MET A 100 7.24 11.77 -6.97
N TYR A 101 6.38 12.11 -6.01
CA TYR A 101 6.19 13.47 -5.50
C TYR A 101 6.32 13.49 -3.97
N TYR A 102 6.94 14.53 -3.42
CA TYR A 102 7.13 14.67 -1.98
C TYR A 102 5.78 14.63 -1.23
N GLY A 103 5.67 13.74 -0.24
CA GLY A 103 4.43 13.43 0.49
C GLY A 103 3.31 12.74 -0.32
N ASN A 104 3.44 12.62 -1.64
CA ASN A 104 2.34 12.26 -2.55
C ASN A 104 2.56 10.95 -3.33
N SER A 105 3.76 10.35 -3.28
CA SER A 105 4.08 9.06 -3.92
C SER A 105 3.33 7.85 -3.35
N PHE A 106 3.21 6.79 -4.16
CA PHE A 106 2.82 5.44 -3.74
C PHE A 106 4.01 4.49 -3.86
N SER A 107 4.17 3.57 -2.91
CA SER A 107 5.08 2.43 -3.02
C SER A 107 4.52 1.35 -3.95
N MET A 108 5.36 0.44 -4.44
CA MET A 108 4.97 -0.67 -5.33
C MET A 108 3.77 -1.47 -4.78
N HIS A 109 3.74 -1.75 -3.47
CA HIS A 109 2.62 -2.47 -2.82
C HIS A 109 1.33 -1.64 -2.82
N GLU A 110 1.41 -0.35 -2.50
CA GLU A 110 0.24 0.55 -2.54
C GLU A 110 -0.29 0.73 -3.97
N ALA A 111 0.61 0.86 -4.95
CA ALA A 111 0.28 0.95 -6.37
C ALA A 111 -0.42 -0.32 -6.89
N TYR A 112 0.12 -1.51 -6.56
CA TYR A 112 -0.54 -2.79 -6.84
C TYR A 112 -1.94 -2.86 -6.20
N ASN A 113 -2.07 -2.45 -4.93
CA ASN A 113 -3.37 -2.46 -4.24
C ASN A 113 -4.39 -1.51 -4.89
N LEU A 114 -3.94 -0.34 -5.38
CA LEU A 114 -4.78 0.61 -6.12
C LEU A 114 -5.22 0.07 -7.49
N MET A 115 -4.32 -0.58 -8.22
CA MET A 115 -4.63 -1.23 -9.52
C MET A 115 -5.51 -2.48 -9.34
N ASP A 116 -5.47 -3.12 -8.17
CA ASP A 116 -6.40 -4.15 -7.74
C ASP A 116 -7.76 -3.59 -7.23
N GLY A 117 -8.00 -2.29 -7.40
CA GLY A 117 -9.26 -1.62 -7.03
C GLY A 117 -9.49 -1.44 -5.53
N ARG A 118 -8.50 -1.79 -4.68
CA ARG A 118 -8.50 -1.51 -3.24
C ARG A 118 -8.09 -0.05 -3.01
N SER A 119 -8.29 0.44 -1.79
CA SER A 119 -8.08 1.86 -1.44
C SER A 119 -6.89 2.05 -0.49
N VAL A 120 -6.16 3.16 -0.61
CA VAL A 120 -4.95 3.44 0.18
C VAL A 120 -5.09 4.78 0.92
N ASN A 121 -5.07 4.75 2.25
CA ASN A 121 -5.02 5.94 3.10
C ASN A 121 -3.59 6.48 3.22
N LYS A 122 -3.40 7.78 2.99
CA LYS A 122 -2.15 8.49 3.26
C LYS A 122 -2.42 9.90 3.76
N THR A 123 -1.43 10.46 4.46
CA THR A 123 -1.28 11.93 4.57
C THR A 123 -0.59 12.43 3.30
N PHE A 124 -1.36 13.09 2.44
CA PHE A 124 -0.93 13.76 1.23
C PHE A 124 -0.55 15.22 1.53
N ILE A 125 0.08 15.90 0.58
CA ILE A 125 0.44 17.33 0.66
C ILE A 125 -0.35 18.10 -0.43
N SER A 126 -0.96 19.23 -0.06
CA SER A 126 -1.73 20.11 -0.95
C SER A 126 -0.83 20.95 -1.87
N LYS A 127 -1.43 21.70 -2.81
CA LYS A 127 -0.69 22.71 -3.60
C LYS A 127 -0.05 23.78 -2.70
N ASP A 128 -0.74 24.11 -1.61
CA ASP A 128 -0.38 25.10 -0.59
C ASP A 128 0.67 24.56 0.42
N LYS A 129 1.19 23.35 0.17
CA LYS A 129 2.18 22.63 0.99
C LYS A 129 1.65 22.10 2.34
N GLU A 130 0.35 22.20 2.59
CA GLU A 130 -0.31 21.71 3.82
C GLU A 130 -0.61 20.20 3.79
N PRO A 131 -0.40 19.47 4.90
CA PRO A 131 -0.69 18.03 4.99
C PRO A 131 -2.18 17.75 5.21
N TYR A 132 -2.74 16.80 4.46
CA TYR A 132 -4.13 16.34 4.63
C TYR A 132 -4.24 14.81 4.53
N ASN A 133 -5.04 14.19 5.39
CA ASN A 133 -5.32 12.76 5.28
C ASN A 133 -6.43 12.50 4.26
N ALA A 134 -6.25 11.49 3.39
CA ALA A 134 -7.31 11.01 2.50
C ALA A 134 -7.10 9.55 2.10
N TRP A 135 -8.19 8.91 1.66
CA TRP A 135 -8.17 7.63 0.96
C TRP A 135 -8.07 7.85 -0.55
N ALA A 136 -7.04 7.27 -1.18
CA ALA A 136 -6.88 7.13 -2.62
C ALA A 136 -7.61 5.88 -3.14
N TYR A 137 -8.21 5.97 -4.32
CA TYR A 137 -8.70 4.82 -5.09
C TYR A 137 -8.76 5.17 -6.59
N ILE A 138 -8.68 4.17 -7.47
CA ILE A 138 -8.78 4.35 -8.92
C ILE A 138 -10.25 4.23 -9.37
N ASP A 139 -10.68 5.07 -10.30
CA ASP A 139 -11.97 4.91 -11.02
C ASP A 139 -11.73 4.46 -12.47
N PHE A 140 -11.63 3.14 -12.66
CA PHE A 140 -11.37 2.49 -13.97
C PHE A 140 -12.41 2.81 -15.06
N LYS A 141 -13.50 3.52 -14.74
CA LYS A 141 -14.49 4.03 -15.70
C LYS A 141 -14.07 5.33 -16.39
N LYS A 142 -12.95 5.95 -15.99
CA LYS A 142 -12.44 7.20 -16.55
C LYS A 142 -10.94 7.14 -16.73
N THR A 143 -10.47 7.43 -17.95
CA THR A 143 -9.08 7.76 -18.22
C THR A 143 -8.84 9.27 -18.14
N THR A 144 -7.61 9.66 -17.88
CA THR A 144 -7.10 11.04 -18.06
C THR A 144 -6.34 11.15 -19.39
N ASP A 145 -6.03 12.37 -19.81
CA ASP A 145 -5.49 12.66 -21.16
C ASP A 145 -4.08 12.08 -21.40
N ASP A 146 -3.38 11.74 -20.33
CA ASP A 146 -2.09 11.01 -20.29
C ASP A 146 -2.24 9.48 -20.39
N GLY A 147 -3.47 8.96 -20.51
CA GLY A 147 -3.76 7.53 -20.60
C GLY A 147 -3.85 6.78 -19.26
N ASN A 148 -3.62 7.46 -18.13
CA ASN A 148 -3.85 6.90 -16.80
C ASN A 148 -5.34 6.68 -16.50
N PHE A 149 -5.68 5.84 -15.53
CA PHE A 149 -7.01 5.86 -14.92
C PHE A 149 -7.11 6.97 -13.86
N GLN A 150 -8.30 7.57 -13.74
CA GLN A 150 -8.54 8.68 -12.82
C GLN A 150 -8.40 8.26 -11.36
N MET A 151 -7.36 8.78 -10.70
CA MET A 151 -7.19 8.72 -9.25
C MET A 151 -8.23 9.61 -8.55
N LYS A 152 -8.89 9.09 -7.52
CA LYS A 152 -9.87 9.82 -6.69
C LYS A 152 -9.47 9.84 -5.23
N ARG A 153 -10.14 10.72 -4.47
CA ARG A 153 -10.00 10.86 -3.02
C ARG A 153 -11.34 10.62 -2.32
N ALA A 154 -11.29 10.10 -1.10
CA ALA A 154 -12.40 10.08 -0.14
C ALA A 154 -11.88 10.47 1.24
N PHE A 155 -12.60 11.36 1.93
CA PHE A 155 -12.14 11.99 3.19
C PHE A 155 -12.94 11.53 4.41
N ASN A 156 -14.19 11.08 4.22
CA ASN A 156 -15.17 10.93 5.30
C ASN A 156 -15.26 9.49 5.87
N PHE A 157 -14.33 8.59 5.52
CA PHE A 157 -14.31 7.21 6.02
C PHE A 157 -13.34 7.06 7.20
N ASP A 158 -13.94 6.89 8.38
CA ASP A 158 -13.26 6.62 9.64
C ASP A 158 -13.08 5.10 9.82
N LEU A 159 -11.85 4.63 9.65
CA LEU A 159 -11.51 3.21 9.70
C LEU A 159 -11.60 2.64 11.12
N ASP A 160 -11.17 3.36 12.15
CA ASP A 160 -11.22 2.89 13.53
C ASP A 160 -12.66 2.73 14.02
N LYS A 161 -13.53 3.70 13.72
CA LYS A 161 -14.98 3.59 13.98
C LYS A 161 -15.67 2.53 13.11
N ALA A 162 -15.07 2.10 11.99
CA ALA A 162 -15.57 0.98 11.21
C ALA A 162 -15.12 -0.37 11.80
N LEU A 163 -13.85 -0.49 12.20
CA LEU A 163 -13.28 -1.68 12.85
C LEU A 163 -13.95 -1.99 14.19
N GLN A 164 -14.22 -0.97 15.01
CA GLN A 164 -14.90 -1.11 16.31
C GLN A 164 -16.33 -1.66 16.22
N LYS A 165 -16.95 -1.68 15.03
CA LYS A 165 -18.28 -2.26 14.79
C LYS A 165 -18.22 -3.74 14.38
N LEU A 166 -17.03 -4.28 14.12
CA LEU A 166 -16.83 -5.68 13.76
C LEU A 166 -16.48 -6.49 15.00
N PRO A 167 -16.93 -7.75 15.12
CA PRO A 167 -16.64 -8.61 16.27
C PRO A 167 -15.21 -9.19 16.20
N ILE A 168 -14.22 -8.37 15.87
CA ILE A 168 -12.82 -8.79 15.68
C ILE A 168 -12.20 -9.10 17.04
N LYS A 169 -11.61 -10.29 17.16
CA LYS A 169 -10.89 -10.72 18.36
C LYS A 169 -9.73 -9.77 18.67
N ASN A 170 -9.67 -9.32 19.93
CA ASN A 170 -8.65 -8.42 20.47
C ASN A 170 -8.63 -7.01 19.84
N ILE A 171 -9.72 -6.53 19.22
CA ILE A 171 -9.77 -5.20 18.58
C ILE A 171 -9.74 -4.03 19.58
N GLU A 172 -10.07 -4.31 20.84
CA GLU A 172 -9.92 -3.41 21.99
C GLU A 172 -8.45 -3.22 22.41
N VAL A 173 -7.55 -4.12 22.03
CA VAL A 173 -6.11 -3.98 22.28
C VAL A 173 -5.53 -2.98 21.28
N GLU A 174 -5.14 -1.80 21.76
CA GLU A 174 -4.65 -0.68 20.94
C GLU A 174 -3.65 -1.12 19.87
N LYS A 175 -2.63 -1.90 20.24
CA LYS A 175 -1.58 -2.30 19.30
C LYS A 175 -2.05 -3.31 18.22
N VAL A 176 -3.12 -4.06 18.48
CA VAL A 176 -3.77 -4.89 17.46
C VAL A 176 -4.52 -3.99 16.48
N ARG A 177 -5.29 -3.01 17.00
CA ARG A 177 -6.03 -2.05 16.18
C ARG A 177 -5.11 -1.19 15.31
N GLU A 178 -4.06 -0.59 15.88
CA GLU A 178 -3.06 0.19 15.14
C GLU A 178 -2.46 -0.60 13.95
N ASN A 179 -1.99 -1.82 14.21
CA ASN A 179 -1.32 -2.64 13.19
C ASN A 179 -2.30 -3.07 12.08
N LEU A 180 -3.54 -3.41 12.46
CA LEU A 180 -4.61 -3.75 11.52
C LEU A 180 -5.00 -2.53 10.67
N ALA A 181 -5.21 -1.37 11.31
CA ALA A 181 -5.55 -0.12 10.65
C ALA A 181 -4.44 0.35 9.70
N ALA A 182 -3.16 0.20 10.08
CA ALA A 182 -2.03 0.54 9.21
C ALA A 182 -1.95 -0.35 7.95
N ASN A 183 -2.16 -1.66 8.09
CA ASN A 183 -2.13 -2.57 6.94
C ASN A 183 -3.32 -2.38 5.99
N LEU A 184 -4.52 -2.17 6.54
CA LEU A 184 -5.73 -1.82 5.80
C LEU A 184 -5.62 -0.42 5.15
N GLY A 185 -4.98 0.53 5.84
CA GLY A 185 -4.62 1.85 5.34
C GLY A 185 -3.70 1.76 4.13
N ARG A 186 -2.73 0.84 4.11
CA ARG A 186 -1.91 0.54 2.93
C ARG A 186 -2.67 -0.24 1.83
N GLY A 187 -3.98 -0.43 1.97
CA GLY A 187 -4.86 -1.15 1.06
C GLY A 187 -4.75 -2.67 1.11
N THR A 188 -4.00 -3.23 2.07
CA THR A 188 -3.76 -4.67 2.17
C THR A 188 -4.98 -5.38 2.73
N ILE A 189 -5.39 -6.50 2.13
CA ILE A 189 -6.39 -7.39 2.73
C ILE A 189 -5.79 -8.02 4.00
N GLN A 190 -6.54 -8.09 5.09
CA GLN A 190 -6.07 -8.61 6.38
C GLN A 190 -6.94 -9.77 6.87
N MET A 191 -6.28 -10.83 7.35
CA MET A 191 -6.94 -11.95 8.01
C MET A 191 -7.21 -11.61 9.48
N VAL A 192 -8.44 -11.85 9.93
CA VAL A 192 -8.90 -11.61 11.30
C VAL A 192 -9.78 -12.76 11.77
N ASN A 193 -9.85 -12.99 13.08
CA ASN A 193 -10.83 -13.87 13.69
C ASN A 193 -12.02 -13.04 14.17
N PHE A 194 -13.23 -13.39 13.74
CA PHE A 194 -14.48 -12.85 14.27
C PHE A 194 -14.98 -13.74 15.42
N VAL A 195 -15.55 -13.14 16.47
CA VAL A 195 -16.02 -13.83 17.69
C VAL A 195 -17.54 -13.76 17.79
N TYR A 196 -18.19 -14.91 17.80
CA TYR A 196 -19.65 -15.04 17.91
C TYR A 196 -20.01 -15.93 19.11
N GLY A 197 -20.02 -15.35 20.31
CA GLY A 197 -20.05 -16.11 21.56
C GLY A 197 -18.80 -16.98 21.68
N ASP A 198 -18.97 -18.28 21.93
CA ASP A 198 -17.87 -19.25 22.06
C ASP A 198 -17.25 -19.68 20.71
N ARG A 199 -17.68 -19.10 19.58
CA ARG A 199 -17.17 -19.46 18.24
C ARG A 199 -16.23 -18.41 17.70
N GLU A 200 -15.08 -18.85 17.20
CA GLU A 200 -14.18 -18.05 16.36
C GLU A 200 -14.29 -18.46 14.89
N GLU A 201 -14.48 -17.49 14.01
CA GLU A 201 -14.53 -17.70 12.57
C GLU A 201 -13.48 -16.84 11.86
N LYS A 202 -12.66 -17.45 10.98
CA LYS A 202 -11.73 -16.71 10.15
C LYS A 202 -12.49 -15.87 9.12
N ARG A 203 -12.04 -14.63 8.91
CA ARG A 203 -12.48 -13.73 7.84
C ARG A 203 -11.29 -12.97 7.28
N TYR A 204 -11.45 -12.51 6.04
CA TYR A 204 -10.52 -11.59 5.39
C TYR A 204 -11.24 -10.26 5.17
N ILE A 205 -10.57 -9.13 5.45
CA ILE A 205 -11.18 -7.80 5.44
C ILE A 205 -10.32 -6.78 4.69
N GLU A 206 -10.95 -5.78 4.07
CA GLU A 206 -10.29 -4.66 3.41
C GLU A 206 -11.05 -3.35 3.63
N ALA A 207 -10.34 -2.22 3.63
CA ALA A 207 -10.96 -0.90 3.71
C ALA A 207 -11.69 -0.54 2.41
N ALA A 208 -12.96 -0.12 2.52
CA ALA A 208 -13.84 0.21 1.41
C ALA A 208 -14.39 1.65 1.53
N PRO A 209 -13.53 2.69 1.58
CA PRO A 209 -13.91 4.08 1.81
C PRO A 209 -14.89 4.64 0.77
N ARG A 210 -14.83 4.16 -0.48
CA ARG A 210 -15.79 4.47 -1.56
C ARG A 210 -17.24 4.14 -1.18
N TYR A 211 -17.44 3.16 -0.29
CA TYR A 211 -18.72 2.69 0.21
C TYR A 211 -18.90 2.98 1.71
N ASN A 212 -18.03 3.80 2.30
CA ASN A 212 -18.00 4.15 3.73
C ASN A 212 -18.00 2.93 4.68
N GLY A 213 -17.29 1.85 4.33
CA GLY A 213 -17.32 0.59 5.06
C GLY A 213 -16.07 -0.27 4.90
N ILE A 214 -16.20 -1.55 5.27
CA ILE A 214 -15.18 -2.59 5.17
C ILE A 214 -15.79 -3.75 4.40
N ASN A 215 -15.15 -4.25 3.34
CA ASN A 215 -15.63 -5.45 2.66
C ASN A 215 -15.12 -6.70 3.41
N LEU A 216 -15.97 -7.72 3.53
CA LEU A 216 -15.62 -8.99 4.15
C LEU A 216 -15.51 -10.10 3.10
N TYR A 217 -14.67 -11.09 3.36
CA TYR A 217 -14.50 -12.30 2.56
C TYR A 217 -14.36 -13.54 3.47
N ASP A 218 -14.78 -14.69 2.95
CA ASP A 218 -14.56 -15.99 3.60
C ASP A 218 -13.16 -16.56 3.32
N GLU A 219 -12.87 -17.77 3.78
CA GLU A 219 -11.58 -18.43 3.56
C GLU A 219 -11.26 -18.74 2.09
N ASN A 220 -12.27 -18.70 1.20
CA ASN A 220 -12.12 -18.90 -0.24
C ASN A 220 -12.04 -17.57 -1.01
N MET A 221 -11.83 -16.44 -0.29
CA MET A 221 -11.86 -15.09 -0.84
C MET A 221 -13.18 -14.71 -1.53
N LYS A 222 -14.29 -15.39 -1.22
CA LYS A 222 -15.63 -15.01 -1.72
C LYS A 222 -16.21 -13.91 -0.84
N ARG A 223 -16.64 -12.80 -1.45
CA ARG A 223 -17.19 -11.64 -0.73
C ARG A 223 -18.44 -12.04 0.06
N GLN A 224 -18.48 -11.61 1.32
CA GLN A 224 -19.58 -11.78 2.25
C GLN A 224 -20.19 -10.41 2.57
N PHE A 225 -21.48 -10.40 2.90
CA PHE A 225 -22.17 -9.23 3.43
C PHE A 225 -22.42 -9.44 4.92
N LEU A 226 -22.27 -8.40 5.73
CA LEU A 226 -22.85 -8.39 7.07
C LEU A 226 -24.36 -8.31 6.91
N ALA A 227 -25.08 -9.31 7.45
CA ALA A 227 -26.53 -9.24 7.54
C ALA A 227 -26.90 -8.18 8.58
N ASN A 228 -27.33 -7.01 8.11
CA ASN A 228 -27.87 -5.96 8.96
C ASN A 228 -29.24 -6.44 9.49
N GLU A 229 -29.68 -5.93 10.64
CA GLU A 229 -31.01 -6.30 11.18
C GLU A 229 -32.17 -5.86 10.27
N ASN A 230 -31.91 -4.89 9.38
CA ASN A 230 -32.84 -4.47 8.33
C ASN A 230 -32.97 -5.49 7.19
N ASP A 231 -31.92 -6.23 6.85
CA ASP A 231 -31.90 -7.14 5.68
C ASP A 231 -32.82 -8.36 5.92
N LYS A 232 -33.00 -8.74 7.19
CA LYS A 232 -33.99 -9.73 7.64
C LYS A 232 -35.44 -9.35 7.32
N LYS A 233 -35.73 -8.09 6.96
CA LYS A 233 -37.07 -7.64 6.52
C LYS A 233 -37.23 -7.60 5.00
N GLN A 234 -36.16 -7.73 4.21
CA GLN A 234 -36.25 -7.76 2.75
C GLN A 234 -36.28 -9.18 2.19
N GLN A 235 -35.58 -10.13 2.82
CA GLN A 235 -35.57 -11.55 2.40
C GLN A 235 -36.95 -12.23 2.46
N THR A 236 -37.90 -11.71 3.22
CA THR A 236 -39.30 -12.18 3.25
C THR A 236 -40.23 -11.49 2.24
N GLY A 237 -39.78 -10.45 1.54
CA GLY A 237 -40.55 -9.77 0.50
C GLY A 237 -40.40 -10.40 -0.88
N GLU A 238 -39.16 -10.65 -1.31
CA GLU A 238 -38.86 -11.04 -2.70
C GLU A 238 -39.32 -12.46 -3.07
N GLN A 239 -39.54 -13.35 -2.11
CA GLN A 239 -40.06 -14.70 -2.36
C GLN A 239 -41.55 -14.75 -2.73
N LEU A 240 -42.33 -13.69 -2.45
CA LEU A 240 -43.76 -13.65 -2.78
C LEU A 240 -44.02 -13.16 -4.22
N ASP A 241 -43.22 -12.22 -4.74
CA ASP A 241 -43.44 -11.65 -6.09
C ASP A 241 -43.02 -12.59 -7.23
N GLN A 242 -41.91 -13.34 -7.05
CA GLN A 242 -41.51 -14.36 -8.05
C GLN A 242 -42.50 -15.53 -8.13
N SER A 243 -43.29 -15.78 -7.09
CA SER A 243 -44.28 -16.87 -7.05
C SER A 243 -45.50 -16.59 -7.94
N GLN A 244 -45.86 -15.32 -8.18
CA GLN A 244 -47.06 -14.96 -8.96
C GLN A 244 -46.78 -14.72 -10.46
N ARG A 245 -45.52 -14.73 -10.88
CA ARG A 245 -45.12 -14.47 -12.28
C ARG A 245 -44.97 -15.70 -13.18
N MET A 246 -45.24 -16.91 -12.67
CA MET A 246 -45.13 -18.16 -13.45
C MET A 246 -46.46 -18.91 -13.67
N GLU A 247 -47.61 -18.29 -13.38
CA GLU A 247 -48.94 -18.94 -13.50
C GLU A 247 -49.85 -18.39 -14.64
N ASN A 248 -49.36 -17.50 -15.50
CA ASN A 248 -50.07 -17.05 -16.71
C ASN A 248 -49.14 -17.09 -17.94
N GLY A 249 -49.39 -18.01 -18.87
CA GLY A 249 -48.43 -18.36 -19.94
C GLY A 249 -49.01 -19.09 -21.16
N SER A 250 -50.20 -18.70 -21.63
CA SER A 250 -50.86 -19.12 -22.90
C SER A 250 -51.96 -18.10 -23.23
N GLU A 251 -52.32 -17.71 -24.47
CA GLU A 251 -52.03 -18.07 -25.88
C GLU A 251 -52.08 -16.76 -26.74
N ALA A 252 -51.64 -16.61 -28.01
CA ALA A 252 -50.91 -17.44 -28.99
C ALA A 252 -50.17 -16.53 -30.02
N VAL A 253 -50.36 -16.71 -31.35
CA VAL A 253 -49.59 -16.06 -32.45
C VAL A 253 -50.46 -15.67 -33.66
N LYS A 254 -50.24 -14.47 -34.24
CA LYS A 254 -50.50 -13.99 -35.64
C LYS A 254 -50.43 -12.44 -35.69
N SER A 255 -50.22 -11.73 -36.81
CA SER A 255 -49.50 -11.97 -38.08
C SER A 255 -49.08 -10.61 -38.69
N GLU A 256 -48.19 -10.65 -39.68
CA GLU A 256 -47.74 -9.61 -40.64
C GLU A 256 -48.47 -8.23 -40.71
N SER A 257 -47.69 -7.14 -40.81
CA SER A 257 -47.63 -6.25 -42.02
C SER A 257 -46.76 -4.99 -41.78
N GLN A 258 -46.00 -4.56 -42.80
CA GLN A 258 -45.51 -3.16 -42.93
C GLN A 258 -46.55 -2.33 -43.71
N PRO A 259 -46.55 -0.98 -43.62
CA PRO A 259 -45.83 -0.23 -44.65
C PRO A 259 -45.07 1.04 -44.19
N THR A 260 -44.33 1.56 -45.16
CA THR A 260 -43.40 2.71 -45.25
C THR A 260 -43.82 4.09 -44.72
N GLU A 261 -42.80 4.82 -44.25
CA GLU A 261 -42.44 6.24 -44.55
C GLU A 261 -43.53 7.33 -44.74
N THR A 262 -43.38 8.46 -44.01
CA THR A 262 -43.16 9.78 -44.65
C THR A 262 -42.45 10.74 -43.68
N GLU A 263 -41.60 11.64 -44.19
CA GLU A 263 -41.09 12.80 -43.45
C GLU A 263 -42.07 13.98 -43.52
N VAL A 264 -42.13 14.82 -42.48
CA VAL A 264 -42.26 16.29 -42.65
C VAL A 264 -41.46 16.99 -41.54
N SER A 265 -40.63 17.97 -41.90
CA SER A 265 -39.93 18.86 -40.96
C SER A 265 -40.59 20.24 -40.94
N ALA A 266 -40.78 20.83 -39.75
CA ALA A 266 -41.13 22.24 -39.60
C ALA A 266 -40.56 22.83 -38.30
N HIS A 267 -39.74 23.86 -38.44
CA HIS A 267 -39.07 24.57 -37.36
C HIS A 267 -39.97 25.69 -36.80
N LYS A 268 -39.93 25.96 -35.49
CA LYS A 268 -39.96 27.36 -35.02
C LYS A 268 -39.15 27.53 -33.73
N GLN A 269 -38.35 28.59 -33.71
CA GLN A 269 -37.58 29.07 -32.55
C GLN A 269 -38.37 30.17 -31.82
N GLU A 270 -38.24 30.23 -30.51
CA GLU A 270 -37.56 31.31 -29.77
C GLU A 270 -37.41 30.85 -28.30
N ASN A 271 -36.22 30.82 -27.68
CA ASN A 271 -35.25 31.87 -27.34
C ASN A 271 -35.48 32.41 -25.92
N GLY A 272 -34.42 32.47 -25.12
CA GLY A 272 -34.47 32.70 -23.67
C GLY A 272 -33.14 32.31 -23.02
N GLU A 273 -32.40 33.30 -22.53
CA GLU A 273 -30.95 33.18 -22.30
C GLU A 273 -30.57 32.70 -20.90
N ASN A 274 -29.55 31.84 -20.81
CA ASN A 274 -28.37 32.16 -19.99
C ASN A 274 -27.13 31.32 -20.32
N LYS A 275 -25.95 31.93 -20.15
CA LYS A 275 -24.59 31.40 -20.37
C LYS A 275 -23.59 32.26 -19.57
N PRO A 276 -22.33 31.83 -19.35
CA PRO A 276 -21.85 30.44 -19.22
C PRO A 276 -20.98 30.24 -17.96
N GLY A 277 -21.06 29.06 -17.32
CA GLY A 277 -20.05 28.63 -16.34
C GLY A 277 -18.86 27.99 -17.06
N ALA A 278 -17.71 28.67 -17.09
CA ALA A 278 -16.53 28.17 -17.81
C ALA A 278 -15.86 26.98 -17.10
N VAL A 279 -15.52 25.94 -17.87
CA VAL A 279 -14.66 24.83 -17.41
C VAL A 279 -13.21 25.26 -17.60
N VAL A 280 -12.47 25.40 -16.50
CA VAL A 280 -11.05 25.78 -16.53
C VAL A 280 -10.18 24.53 -16.42
N ASN A 281 -9.80 23.97 -17.57
CA ASN A 281 -8.79 22.92 -17.68
C ASN A 281 -7.45 23.62 -17.99
N GLU A 282 -6.62 23.88 -16.97
CA GLU A 282 -5.30 24.50 -17.14
C GLU A 282 -4.16 23.60 -16.67
N THR A 283 -3.46 23.04 -17.65
CA THR A 283 -2.13 22.42 -17.50
C THR A 283 -1.07 23.52 -17.39
N SER A 284 -0.88 24.05 -16.18
CA SER A 284 0.16 25.04 -15.88
C SER A 284 1.20 24.44 -14.92
N THR A 285 2.37 24.09 -15.45
CA THR A 285 3.50 23.53 -14.68
C THR A 285 4.30 24.65 -14.02
N GLU A 286 3.74 25.28 -13.00
CA GLU A 286 4.41 26.34 -12.24
C GLU A 286 5.06 25.75 -10.98
N VAL A 287 6.39 25.80 -10.91
CA VAL A 287 7.18 25.31 -9.77
C VAL A 287 8.01 26.46 -9.22
N LEU A 288 7.52 27.08 -8.13
CA LEU A 288 8.19 28.21 -7.49
C LEU A 288 8.54 27.92 -6.03
N GLN A 289 9.86 27.99 -5.80
CA GLN A 289 10.56 28.32 -4.55
C GLN A 289 10.25 27.48 -3.29
N VAL A 290 11.32 26.85 -2.78
CA VAL A 290 11.46 26.40 -1.40
C VAL A 290 12.79 26.93 -0.90
N ASP A 291 12.75 27.93 -0.02
CA ASP A 291 13.96 28.47 0.60
C ASP A 291 14.30 27.67 1.88
N LYS A 292 15.56 27.27 2.01
CA LYS A 292 16.25 26.73 3.23
C LYS A 292 15.44 25.81 4.16
N MET A 293 15.64 24.50 4.04
CA MET A 293 15.68 23.62 5.22
C MET A 293 16.67 22.46 5.03
N LYS A 294 17.58 22.27 6.01
CA LYS A 294 18.44 21.08 6.08
C LYS A 294 17.61 19.88 6.58
N PRO A 295 17.89 18.65 6.12
CA PRO A 295 17.36 17.46 6.77
C PRO A 295 18.05 17.25 8.12
N GLU A 296 17.38 17.57 9.22
CA GLU A 296 17.81 17.10 10.55
C GLU A 296 17.50 15.61 10.70
N ALA A 297 18.52 14.82 11.05
CA ALA A 297 18.34 13.40 11.30
C ALA A 297 17.61 13.19 12.64
N GLN A 298 16.44 12.55 12.61
CA GLN A 298 15.69 12.19 13.81
C GLN A 298 16.41 11.08 14.59
N THR A 299 17.35 11.48 15.45
CA THR A 299 18.00 10.60 16.42
C THR A 299 17.00 10.19 17.50
N GLN A 300 16.52 8.96 17.47
CA GLN A 300 15.74 8.40 18.57
C GLN A 300 16.58 8.34 19.85
N LYS A 301 16.20 9.11 20.88
CA LYS A 301 16.77 8.96 22.22
C LYS A 301 16.17 7.72 22.87
N GLN A 302 17.01 6.77 23.27
CA GLN A 302 16.63 5.77 24.26
C GLN A 302 16.60 6.45 25.63
N GLU A 303 15.50 6.26 26.36
CA GLU A 303 15.29 6.81 27.70
C GLU A 303 15.69 5.75 28.74
N THR A 304 16.85 5.92 29.37
CA THR A 304 17.32 5.03 30.44
C THR A 304 16.89 5.58 31.79
N ALA A 305 16.09 4.82 32.54
CA ALA A 305 15.54 5.25 33.82
C ALA A 305 16.62 5.37 34.91
N ASP A 306 16.78 6.58 35.45
CA ASP A 306 17.65 6.86 36.59
C ASP A 306 17.12 6.21 37.88
N THR A 307 18.01 5.61 38.68
CA THR A 307 17.67 5.12 40.02
C THR A 307 18.66 5.69 41.03
N LYS A 308 18.16 6.45 42.01
CA LYS A 308 18.98 7.26 42.93
C LYS A 308 20.01 6.45 43.71
N ALA A 309 21.27 6.88 43.68
CA ALA A 309 22.26 6.59 44.71
C ALA A 309 22.51 7.85 45.56
N VAL A 310 22.52 7.71 46.89
CA VAL A 310 22.81 8.81 47.83
C VAL A 310 24.20 8.59 48.41
N ALA A 311 25.00 9.66 48.49
CA ALA A 311 26.39 9.59 48.93
C ALA A 311 26.52 9.41 50.46
N ALA A 312 27.56 8.69 50.89
CA ALA A 312 28.03 8.64 52.27
C ALA A 312 29.57 8.54 52.30
N THR A 313 30.19 9.36 53.14
CA THR A 313 31.65 9.43 53.38
C THR A 313 32.06 8.61 54.63
N PRO A 314 33.36 8.34 54.89
CA PRO A 314 33.79 7.07 55.48
C PRO A 314 34.30 7.13 56.94
N ALA A 315 34.43 5.97 57.61
CA ALA A 315 35.47 5.71 58.62
C ALA A 315 35.65 4.21 59.03
N LYS A 316 36.93 3.83 59.24
CA LYS A 316 37.49 2.85 60.23
C LYS A 316 37.18 1.33 60.22
N GLN A 317 38.28 0.55 60.21
CA GLN A 317 38.76 -0.51 61.15
C GLN A 317 37.79 -1.64 61.58
N GLU A 318 38.17 -2.93 61.71
CA GLU A 318 39.43 -3.54 62.18
C GLU A 318 39.90 -4.79 61.37
N HIS A 319 41.12 -5.28 61.68
CA HIS A 319 41.61 -6.64 61.32
C HIS A 319 41.39 -7.67 62.46
N LYS A 320 40.97 -8.89 62.10
CA LYS A 320 41.40 -10.20 62.66
C LYS A 320 41.15 -11.25 61.55
N ASN A 321 42.03 -12.16 61.11
CA ASN A 321 43.23 -12.87 61.60
C ASN A 321 42.95 -14.36 61.87
N GLY A 322 43.85 -15.23 61.39
CA GLY A 322 43.83 -16.69 61.51
C GLY A 322 43.04 -17.44 60.42
N GLN A 323 43.37 -18.65 59.98
CA GLN A 323 44.62 -19.37 59.68
C GLN A 323 44.21 -20.82 59.29
N LYS A 324 44.99 -21.44 58.38
CA LYS A 324 45.39 -22.88 58.35
C LYS A 324 44.53 -24.01 57.71
N ASN A 325 45.29 -24.84 56.94
CA ASN A 325 45.26 -26.30 56.75
C ASN A 325 44.27 -26.98 55.76
N ASP A 326 44.78 -27.35 54.57
CA ASP A 326 45.24 -28.72 54.15
C ASP A 326 44.62 -30.00 54.78
N PRO A 327 44.70 -31.20 54.11
CA PRO A 327 44.74 -31.50 52.66
C PRO A 327 44.04 -32.85 52.24
N ALA A 328 44.26 -33.29 50.98
CA ALA A 328 44.09 -34.67 50.45
C ALA A 328 42.62 -35.19 50.24
N THR A 329 42.30 -36.25 49.46
CA THR A 329 43.04 -37.48 49.06
C THR A 329 42.72 -37.95 47.61
N LYS A 330 43.42 -38.99 47.10
CA LYS A 330 43.52 -39.43 45.68
C LYS A 330 42.74 -40.72 45.32
N GLN A 331 42.33 -40.85 44.05
CA GLN A 331 42.21 -42.06 43.20
C GLN A 331 42.23 -41.60 41.71
N LYS A 332 42.74 -42.24 40.64
CA LYS A 332 43.30 -43.59 40.30
C LYS A 332 42.28 -44.76 40.24
N VAL A 333 42.21 -45.63 39.20
CA VAL A 333 43.06 -45.89 37.99
C VAL A 333 42.18 -46.24 36.76
N ALA A 334 42.73 -46.16 35.53
CA ALA A 334 42.16 -46.66 34.25
C ALA A 334 42.15 -48.23 34.15
N SER A 335 41.81 -48.96 33.06
CA SER A 335 41.57 -48.74 31.60
C SER A 335 40.69 -49.92 31.03
N LYS A 336 40.74 -50.58 29.84
CA LYS A 336 41.69 -50.66 28.68
C LYS A 336 41.15 -51.47 27.44
N LYS A 337 40.82 -50.80 26.31
CA LYS A 337 40.69 -51.40 24.92
C LYS A 337 39.58 -52.50 24.72
N GLN A 338 39.26 -53.07 23.54
CA GLN A 338 39.82 -52.99 22.16
C GLN A 338 38.80 -53.24 20.99
N ARG A 339 39.05 -52.58 19.84
CA ARG A 339 38.61 -52.79 18.42
C ARG A 339 37.97 -54.12 17.94
N SER A 340 37.00 -54.03 17.02
CA SER A 340 37.03 -54.48 15.57
C SER A 340 35.61 -54.41 14.93
N ARG A 341 35.35 -53.76 13.78
CA ARG A 341 35.61 -54.01 12.33
C ARG A 341 34.59 -54.94 11.60
N GLY A 342 34.00 -54.42 10.51
CA GLY A 342 33.10 -55.12 9.55
C GLY A 342 31.75 -54.41 9.41
N ARG A 343 31.18 -53.96 8.27
CA ARG A 343 31.49 -53.78 6.82
C ARG A 343 30.40 -54.46 5.96
N VAL A 344 29.96 -53.78 4.88
CA VAL A 344 28.92 -54.13 3.88
C VAL A 344 27.50 -54.33 4.45
N ARG A 345 26.42 -53.99 3.73
CA ARG A 345 26.31 -53.34 2.39
C ARG A 345 25.87 -51.88 2.50
#